data_AF-A0A4W5LM11-F1
#
_entry.id   AF-A0A4W5LM11-F1
#
_cell.length_a   1.000
_cell.length_b   1.000
_cell.length_c   1.000
_cell.angle_alpha   90.00
_cell.angle_beta   90.00
_cell.angle_gamma   90.00
#
_symmetry.space_group_name_H-M   'P 1'
#
loop_
_entity.id
_entity.type
_entity.pdbx_description
1 polymer ?
#
loop_
_entity_poly.entity_id
_entity_poly.type
_entity_poly.pdbx_seq_one_letter_code
_entity_poly.pdbx_strand_id
1 'polypeptide(L)'
;MGTFVTLAEVLEARGSPLEEDEVWCLLLGTAEALMEISHKGPGNMCSVLSPGSMLLSATGNLAFKSCPRSEDLGSFTAPEVQEGHMIVYSLGMTLFWSVDYQLPQNQPIQLSDNLNNLLLSMCEDTVQRRADLVTVLETCEQHIKAAQLPPPEKLIRQLVQDVFRDSVSHPHSLFGLGNAPVVSIAITVTLHSMC
;
A
#
# COMPACT_ATOMS: atom_id res chain seq x y z
N MET A 1 -6.35 -21.87 11.62
CA MET A 1 -6.85 -21.26 10.37
C MET A 1 -6.34 -19.83 10.37
N GLY A 2 -5.35 -19.50 9.54
CA GLY A 2 -4.87 -18.13 9.43
C GLY A 2 -5.78 -17.39 8.47
N THR A 3 -6.64 -16.51 8.98
CA THR A 3 -7.51 -15.70 8.14
C THR A 3 -6.71 -14.52 7.61
N PHE A 4 -6.66 -14.39 6.29
CA PHE A 4 -6.10 -13.24 5.60
C PHE A 4 -7.23 -12.38 5.07
N VAL A 5 -7.03 -11.07 5.11
CA VAL A 5 -7.85 -10.06 4.44
C VAL A 5 -6.94 -9.22 3.55
N THR A 6 -7.45 -8.71 2.44
CA THR A 6 -6.73 -7.80 1.57
C THR A 6 -6.77 -6.38 2.11
N LEU A 7 -5.80 -5.53 1.74
CA LEU A 7 -5.86 -4.11 2.07
C LEU A 7 -7.12 -3.44 1.49
N ALA A 8 -7.59 -3.90 0.31
CA ALA A 8 -8.87 -3.46 -0.25
C ALA A 8 -10.06 -3.77 0.67
N GLU A 9 -10.14 -5.00 1.20
CA GLU A 9 -11.20 -5.39 2.15
C GLU A 9 -11.11 -4.62 3.47
N VAL A 10 -9.89 -4.29 3.92
CA VAL A 10 -9.69 -3.43 5.10
C VAL A 10 -10.26 -2.03 4.87
N LEU A 11 -9.93 -1.41 3.74
CA LEU A 11 -10.43 -0.07 3.37
C LEU A 11 -11.95 -0.06 3.15
N GLU A 12 -12.49 -1.11 2.51
CA GLU A 12 -13.93 -1.27 2.32
C GLU A 12 -14.67 -1.42 3.65
N ALA A 13 -14.17 -2.26 4.57
CA ALA A 13 -14.81 -2.46 5.87
C ALA A 13 -14.81 -1.20 6.74
N ARG A 14 -13.68 -0.46 6.78
CA ARG A 14 -13.57 0.77 7.58
C ARG A 14 -14.25 1.98 6.95
N GLY A 15 -14.46 1.99 5.63
CA GLY A 15 -15.13 3.08 4.91
C GLY A 15 -14.39 4.43 4.97
N SER A 16 -13.08 4.41 5.21
CA SER A 16 -12.24 5.60 5.39
C SER A 16 -10.81 5.36 4.92
N PRO A 17 -10.05 6.40 4.53
CA PRO A 17 -8.65 6.25 4.16
C PRO A 17 -7.78 5.84 5.36
N LEU A 18 -6.58 5.34 5.06
CA LEU A 18 -5.54 5.16 6.07
C LEU A 18 -5.05 6.51 6.59
N GLU A 19 -4.78 6.57 7.89
CA GLU A 19 -4.09 7.69 8.53
C GLU A 19 -2.58 7.64 8.27
N GLU A 20 -1.89 8.78 8.36
CA GLU A 20 -0.45 8.88 8.10
C GLU A 20 0.39 7.89 8.92
N ASP A 21 0.12 7.77 10.22
CA ASP A 21 0.83 6.82 11.09
C ASP A 21 0.60 5.35 10.66
N GLU A 22 -0.60 5.05 10.14
CA GLU A 22 -0.93 3.73 9.61
C GLU A 22 -0.13 3.45 8.33
N VAL A 23 0.04 4.45 7.47
CA VAL A 23 0.84 4.35 6.24
C VAL A 23 2.31 4.09 6.57
N TRP A 24 2.89 4.81 7.54
CA TRP A 24 4.27 4.60 7.96
C TRP A 24 4.51 3.17 8.45
N CYS A 25 3.62 2.68 9.32
CA CYS A 25 3.70 1.33 9.86
C CYS A 25 3.49 0.26 8.78
N LEU A 26 2.52 0.44 7.88
CA LEU A 26 2.24 -0.50 6.81
C LEU A 26 3.37 -0.53 5.76
N LEU A 27 3.96 0.63 5.45
CA LEU A 27 5.10 0.75 4.54
C LEU A 27 6.33 0.03 5.11
N LEU A 28 6.65 0.22 6.40
CA LEU A 28 7.74 -0.51 7.04
C LEU A 28 7.52 -2.02 6.96
N GLY A 29 6.35 -2.51 7.44
CA GLY A 29 6.07 -3.94 7.46
C GLY A 29 6.08 -4.56 6.06
N THR A 30 5.63 -3.82 5.04
CA THR A 30 5.68 -4.27 3.65
C THR A 30 7.11 -4.34 3.15
N ALA A 31 7.93 -3.33 3.44
CA ALA A 31 9.34 -3.32 3.05
C ALA A 31 10.13 -4.47 3.69
N GLU A 32 9.92 -4.73 4.98
CA GLU A 32 10.51 -5.87 5.70
C GLU A 32 10.12 -7.21 5.04
N ALA A 33 8.82 -7.43 4.79
CA ALA A 33 8.34 -8.65 4.16
C ALA A 33 8.89 -8.84 2.74
N LEU A 34 9.02 -7.75 1.96
CA LEU A 34 9.61 -7.79 0.62
C LEU A 34 11.12 -8.10 0.67
N MET A 35 11.86 -7.53 1.63
CA MET A 35 13.27 -7.86 1.83
C MET A 35 13.45 -9.35 2.15
N GLU A 36 12.63 -9.91 3.05
CA GLU A 36 12.67 -11.35 3.35
C GLU A 36 12.37 -12.24 2.13
N ILE A 37 11.44 -11.82 1.28
CA ILE A 37 11.10 -12.54 0.04
C ILE A 37 12.25 -12.46 -0.96
N SER A 38 12.91 -11.31 -1.08
CA SER A 38 14.09 -11.10 -1.93
C SER A 38 15.20 -12.09 -1.61
N HIS A 39 15.48 -12.27 -0.31
CA HIS A 39 16.53 -13.18 0.16
C HIS A 39 16.25 -14.66 -0.15
N LYS A 40 14.99 -15.02 -0.41
CA LYS A 40 14.58 -16.40 -0.73
C LYS A 40 14.77 -16.78 -2.21
N GLY A 41 15.14 -15.82 -3.08
CA GLY A 41 15.62 -16.06 -4.44
C GLY A 41 14.89 -15.27 -5.54
N PRO A 42 15.54 -15.05 -6.69
CA PRO A 42 15.13 -14.11 -7.75
C PRO A 42 13.83 -14.46 -8.51
N GLY A 43 13.15 -15.57 -8.19
CA GLY A 43 11.91 -16.00 -8.83
C GLY A 43 10.63 -15.55 -8.13
N ASN A 44 10.72 -14.90 -6.97
CA ASN A 44 9.56 -14.71 -6.08
C ASN A 44 9.07 -13.25 -5.95
N MET A 45 9.73 -12.29 -6.61
CA MET A 45 9.43 -10.85 -6.45
C MET A 45 8.62 -10.24 -7.61
N CYS A 46 8.25 -11.03 -8.62
CA CYS A 46 7.54 -10.50 -9.78
C CYS A 46 6.03 -10.45 -9.52
N SER A 47 5.57 -9.38 -8.87
CA SER A 47 4.14 -9.03 -8.82
C SER A 47 3.95 -7.54 -8.60
N VAL A 48 3.09 -6.92 -9.40
CA VAL A 48 2.58 -5.57 -9.13
C VAL A 48 1.78 -5.61 -7.82
N LEU A 49 2.11 -4.73 -6.88
CA LEU A 49 1.33 -4.56 -5.66
C LEU A 49 0.13 -3.66 -5.93
N SER A 50 -0.99 -4.05 -5.36
CA SER A 50 -2.24 -3.32 -5.36
C SER A 50 -2.94 -3.59 -4.01
N PRO A 51 -3.93 -2.79 -3.62
CA PRO A 51 -4.72 -3.06 -2.42
C PRO A 51 -5.33 -4.47 -2.39
N GLY A 52 -5.68 -5.05 -3.55
CA GLY A 52 -6.25 -6.40 -3.65
C GLY A 52 -5.24 -7.55 -3.62
N SER A 53 -3.95 -7.27 -3.86
CA SER A 53 -2.88 -8.27 -3.84
C SER A 53 -2.11 -8.30 -2.52
N MET A 54 -2.16 -7.24 -1.71
CA MET A 54 -1.57 -7.18 -0.37
C MET A 54 -2.49 -7.86 0.65
N LEU A 55 -2.01 -8.94 1.27
CA LEU A 55 -2.74 -9.74 2.25
C LEU A 55 -2.21 -9.50 3.67
N LEU A 56 -3.10 -9.16 4.58
CA LEU A 56 -2.85 -8.93 6.00
C LEU A 56 -3.41 -10.11 6.81
N SER A 57 -2.63 -10.63 7.75
CA SER A 57 -3.05 -11.73 8.62
C SER A 57 -3.39 -11.27 10.04
N ALA A 58 -4.28 -12.00 10.70
CA ALA A 58 -4.62 -11.79 12.11
C ALA A 58 -3.44 -12.03 13.07
N THR A 59 -2.31 -12.56 12.59
CA THR A 59 -1.06 -12.71 13.36
C THR A 59 -0.10 -11.54 13.18
N GLY A 60 -0.40 -10.60 12.28
CA GLY A 60 0.43 -9.42 12.03
C GLY A 60 1.44 -9.57 10.89
N ASN A 61 1.35 -10.65 10.11
CA ASN A 61 2.22 -10.88 8.95
C ASN A 61 1.56 -10.40 7.66
N LEU A 62 2.39 -10.06 6.68
CA LEU A 62 2.00 -9.77 5.31
C LEU A 62 2.29 -10.94 4.37
N ALA A 63 1.44 -11.09 3.36
CA ALA A 63 1.66 -11.94 2.21
C ALA A 63 1.22 -11.22 0.94
N PHE A 64 1.68 -11.67 -0.22
CA PHE A 64 1.40 -11.00 -1.49
C PHE A 64 0.90 -12.02 -2.51
N LYS A 65 -0.22 -11.74 -3.15
CA LYS A 65 -0.70 -12.52 -4.30
C LYS A 65 0.18 -12.19 -5.50
N SER A 66 0.66 -13.22 -6.20
CA SER A 66 1.29 -13.01 -7.50
C SER A 66 0.21 -12.60 -8.50
N CYS A 67 0.30 -11.39 -9.02
CA CYS A 67 -0.54 -10.93 -10.12
C CYS A 67 0.16 -11.26 -11.45
N PRO A 68 -0.47 -12.00 -12.36
CA PRO A 68 0.11 -12.25 -13.68
C PRO A 68 0.25 -10.94 -14.45
N ARG A 69 1.35 -10.79 -15.21
CA ARG A 69 1.69 -9.63 -16.06
C ARG A 69 0.59 -9.14 -17.03
N SER A 70 -0.55 -9.83 -17.13
CA SER A 70 -1.63 -9.60 -18.09
C SER A 70 -2.91 -9.00 -17.50
N GLU A 71 -3.01 -8.77 -16.19
CA GLU A 71 -4.14 -8.03 -15.63
C GLU A 71 -3.93 -6.52 -15.87
N ASP A 72 -4.97 -5.83 -16.33
CA ASP A 72 -4.99 -4.40 -16.69
C ASP A 72 -4.85 -3.52 -15.43
N LEU A 73 -3.70 -3.58 -14.77
CA LEU A 73 -3.32 -2.83 -13.58
C LEU A 73 -2.65 -1.51 -13.97
N GLY A 74 -3.13 -0.83 -15.00
CA GLY A 74 -2.46 0.31 -15.63
C GLY A 74 -1.99 1.40 -14.64
N SER A 75 -2.71 1.61 -13.53
CA SER A 75 -2.35 2.59 -12.49
C SER A 75 -1.28 2.14 -11.49
N PHE A 76 -0.95 0.85 -11.42
CA PHE A 76 0.01 0.29 -10.46
C PHE A 76 1.31 -0.19 -11.12
N THR A 77 1.40 -0.08 -12.45
CA THR A 77 2.56 -0.54 -13.23
C THR A 77 3.45 0.65 -13.57
N ALA A 78 4.76 0.54 -13.27
CA ALA A 78 5.73 1.54 -13.69
C ALA A 78 5.77 1.67 -15.23
N PRO A 79 6.08 2.85 -15.79
CA PRO A 79 6.08 3.07 -17.25
C PRO A 79 7.12 2.22 -18.01
N GLU A 80 8.14 1.72 -17.31
CA GLU A 80 9.19 0.84 -17.85
C GLU A 80 9.07 -0.61 -17.37
N VAL A 81 9.22 -1.58 -18.28
CA VAL A 81 9.17 -3.02 -17.98
C VAL A 81 10.55 -3.55 -17.60
N GLN A 82 11.14 -3.08 -16.49
CA GLN A 82 12.40 -3.62 -15.96
C GLN A 82 12.20 -4.20 -14.54
N GLU A 83 12.46 -5.51 -14.40
CA GLU A 83 12.18 -6.31 -13.21
C GLU A 83 12.97 -5.80 -11.98
N GLY A 84 12.28 -5.61 -10.85
CA GLY A 84 12.84 -5.15 -9.57
C GLY A 84 12.37 -3.76 -9.14
N HIS A 85 12.31 -2.79 -10.05
CA HIS A 85 11.89 -1.42 -9.75
C HIS A 85 10.37 -1.22 -9.76
N MET A 86 9.64 -2.18 -10.31
CA MET A 86 8.18 -2.14 -10.39
C MET A 86 7.51 -2.30 -9.01
N ILE A 87 8.14 -3.03 -8.08
CA ILE A 87 7.53 -3.31 -6.77
C ILE A 87 7.42 -2.04 -5.92
N VAL A 88 8.49 -1.23 -5.87
CA VAL A 88 8.53 0.01 -5.08
C VAL A 88 7.53 1.03 -5.64
N TYR A 89 7.48 1.18 -6.96
CA TYR A 89 6.49 2.02 -7.63
C TYR A 89 5.06 1.58 -7.32
N SER A 90 4.76 0.29 -7.53
CA SER A 90 3.42 -0.26 -7.29
C SER A 90 3.00 -0.16 -5.81
N LEU A 91 3.96 -0.26 -4.88
CA LEU A 91 3.72 -0.04 -3.45
C LEU A 91 3.39 1.43 -3.17
N GLY A 92 4.16 2.37 -3.72
CA GLY A 92 3.88 3.80 -3.59
C GLY A 92 2.48 4.15 -4.10
N MET A 93 2.11 3.64 -5.28
CA MET A 93 0.76 3.80 -5.85
C MET A 93 -0.32 3.16 -4.99
N THR A 94 -0.06 1.98 -4.43
CA THR A 94 -0.97 1.30 -3.49
C THR A 94 -1.24 2.14 -2.25
N LEU A 95 -0.21 2.78 -1.69
CA LEU A 95 -0.35 3.63 -0.49
C LEU A 95 -1.01 4.96 -0.80
N PHE A 96 -0.69 5.60 -1.93
CA PHE A 96 -1.42 6.79 -2.39
C PHE A 96 -2.91 6.51 -2.55
N TRP A 97 -3.27 5.37 -3.14
CA TRP A 97 -4.67 4.95 -3.24
C TRP A 97 -5.33 4.76 -1.87
N SER A 98 -4.58 4.29 -0.89
CA SER A 98 -5.08 3.99 0.46
C SER A 98 -5.36 5.26 1.28
N VAL A 99 -4.59 6.33 1.08
CA VAL A 99 -4.80 7.63 1.76
C VAL A 99 -5.83 8.51 1.04
N ASP A 100 -6.10 8.22 -0.23
CA ASP A 100 -7.09 8.90 -1.06
C ASP A 100 -8.45 8.17 -1.09
N TYR A 101 -8.54 7.01 -0.42
CA TYR A 101 -9.70 6.14 -0.46
C TYR A 101 -10.98 6.87 -0.02
N GLN A 102 -11.93 6.99 -0.95
CA GLN A 102 -13.22 7.66 -0.77
C GLN A 102 -13.12 9.11 -0.27
N LEU A 103 -11.99 9.80 -0.48
CA LEU A 103 -11.91 11.22 -0.21
C LEU A 103 -12.84 12.01 -1.15
N PRO A 104 -13.54 13.04 -0.67
CA PRO A 104 -14.29 13.95 -1.53
C PRO A 104 -13.37 14.57 -2.58
N GLN A 105 -13.82 14.69 -3.84
CA GLN A 105 -13.00 15.16 -4.97
C GLN A 105 -12.32 16.54 -4.78
N ASN A 106 -12.86 17.37 -3.88
CA ASN A 106 -12.33 18.71 -3.59
C ASN A 106 -11.45 18.75 -2.33
N GLN A 107 -11.24 17.63 -1.67
CA GLN A 107 -10.42 17.55 -0.47
C GLN A 107 -9.03 17.03 -0.85
N PRO A 108 -7.96 17.82 -0.63
CA PRO A 108 -6.62 17.34 -0.88
C PRO A 108 -6.25 16.25 0.13
N ILE A 109 -5.40 15.32 -0.29
CA ILE A 109 -4.76 14.37 0.62
C ILE A 109 -3.93 15.17 1.63
N GLN A 110 -4.12 14.90 2.92
CA GLN A 110 -3.40 15.56 4.00
C GLN A 110 -2.31 14.63 4.54
N LEU A 111 -1.11 14.73 3.95
CA LEU A 111 0.10 14.08 4.45
C LEU A 111 1.11 15.15 4.87
N SER A 112 1.98 14.81 5.82
CA SER A 112 3.19 15.58 6.03
C SER A 112 4.08 15.58 4.79
N ASP A 113 4.90 16.63 4.64
CA ASP A 113 5.88 16.72 3.56
C ASP A 113 6.82 15.51 3.55
N ASN A 114 7.15 14.96 4.72
CA ASN A 114 8.05 13.82 4.84
C ASN A 114 7.47 12.57 4.19
N LEU A 115 6.23 12.21 4.53
CA LEU A 115 5.58 11.03 3.96
C LEU A 115 5.26 11.25 2.48
N ASN A 116 4.75 12.43 2.13
CA ASN A 116 4.44 12.76 0.74
C ASN A 116 5.69 12.65 -0.15
N ASN A 117 6.81 13.28 0.24
CA ASN A 117 8.05 13.21 -0.53
C ASN A 117 8.59 11.78 -0.65
N LEU A 118 8.48 10.96 0.41
CA LEU A 118 8.87 9.55 0.34
C LEU A 118 8.02 8.79 -0.69
N LEU A 119 6.69 8.90 -0.61
CA LEU A 119 5.78 8.22 -1.55
C LEU A 119 5.99 8.70 -3.00
N LEU A 120 6.25 9.99 -3.21
CA LEU A 120 6.61 10.53 -4.53
C LEU A 120 7.92 9.96 -5.03
N SER A 121 8.95 9.87 -4.19
CA SER A 121 10.24 9.27 -4.57
C SER A 121 10.11 7.79 -4.94
N MET A 122 9.15 7.06 -4.36
CA MET A 122 8.83 5.69 -4.75
C MET A 122 8.12 5.62 -6.11
N CYS A 123 7.35 6.65 -6.45
CA CYS A 123 6.56 6.75 -7.68
C CYS A 123 7.26 7.52 -8.81
N GLU A 124 8.57 7.77 -8.71
CA GLU A 124 9.33 8.41 -9.79
C GLU A 124 9.36 7.52 -11.05
N ASP A 125 9.07 8.10 -12.21
CA ASP A 125 9.09 7.39 -13.50
C ASP A 125 10.51 7.00 -13.92
N THR A 126 11.50 7.79 -13.51
CA THR A 126 12.91 7.52 -13.81
C THR A 126 13.50 6.60 -12.75
N VAL A 127 13.90 5.38 -13.14
CA VAL A 127 14.50 4.37 -12.26
C VAL A 127 15.64 4.94 -11.39
N GLN A 128 16.49 5.81 -11.94
CA GLN A 128 17.63 6.40 -11.23
C GLN A 128 17.21 7.41 -10.14
N ARG A 129 16.00 7.95 -10.22
CA ARG A 129 15.42 8.87 -9.24
C ARG A 129 14.49 8.14 -8.26
N ARG A 130 14.03 6.95 -8.64
CA ARG A 130 13.18 6.11 -7.80
C ARG A 130 13.94 5.62 -6.59
N ALA A 131 13.34 5.77 -5.42
CA ALA A 131 13.87 5.20 -4.19
C ALA A 131 14.01 3.67 -4.34
N ASP A 132 15.11 3.11 -3.82
CA ASP A 132 15.22 1.67 -3.66
C ASP A 132 14.57 1.20 -2.35
N LEU A 133 14.31 -0.11 -2.26
CA LEU A 133 13.62 -0.70 -1.11
C LEU A 133 14.39 -0.53 0.22
N VAL A 134 15.73 -0.47 0.16
CA VAL A 134 16.59 -0.30 1.34
C VAL A 134 16.44 1.11 1.89
N THR A 135 16.47 2.12 1.02
CA THR A 135 16.27 3.53 1.37
C THR A 135 14.88 3.74 1.99
N VAL A 136 13.84 3.10 1.44
CA VAL A 136 12.48 3.15 1.99
C VAL A 136 12.43 2.54 3.39
N LEU A 137 13.05 1.36 3.59
CA LEU A 137 13.13 0.69 4.88
C LEU A 137 13.79 1.60 5.94
N GLU A 138 14.99 2.11 5.66
CA GLU A 138 15.75 2.96 6.58
C GLU A 138 14.98 4.24 6.95
N THR A 139 14.29 4.85 5.98
CA THR A 139 13.48 6.05 6.22
C THR A 139 12.31 5.75 7.15
N CYS A 140 11.63 4.62 6.95
CA CYS A 140 10.51 4.21 7.80
C CYS A 140 10.95 3.85 9.22
N GLU A 141 12.06 3.11 9.38
CA GLU A 141 12.61 2.77 10.70
C GLU A 141 12.95 4.01 11.51
N GLN A 142 13.59 5.01 10.87
CA GLN A 142 13.91 6.29 11.49
C GLN A 142 12.65 7.02 11.94
N HIS A 143 11.63 7.08 11.07
CA HIS A 143 10.36 7.74 11.37
C HIS A 143 9.63 7.06 12.53
N ILE A 144 9.40 5.74 12.47
CA ILE A 144 8.69 4.98 13.51
C ILE A 144 9.35 5.18 14.86
N LYS A 145 10.69 5.15 14.91
CA LYS A 145 11.44 5.39 16.14
C LYS A 145 11.27 6.81 16.67
N ALA A 146 11.32 7.82 15.81
CA ALA A 146 11.20 9.22 16.19
C ALA A 146 9.79 9.58 16.67
N ALA A 147 8.77 9.10 15.96
CA ALA A 147 7.36 9.31 16.27
C ALA A 147 6.80 8.36 17.34
N GLN A 148 7.59 7.35 17.76
CA GLN A 148 7.19 6.32 18.74
C GLN A 148 5.95 5.53 18.29
N LEU A 149 5.88 5.24 17.00
CA LEU A 149 4.78 4.46 16.42
C LEU A 149 4.86 2.99 16.84
N PRO A 150 3.71 2.28 16.89
CA PRO A 150 3.72 0.86 17.17
C PRO A 150 4.47 0.06 16.09
N PRO A 151 4.96 -1.15 16.41
CA PRO A 151 5.57 -2.00 15.40
C PRO A 151 4.52 -2.44 14.37
N PRO A 152 4.91 -2.70 13.10
CA PRO A 152 3.98 -3.00 12.01
C PRO A 152 3.00 -4.12 12.30
N GLU A 153 3.43 -5.19 12.99
CA GLU A 153 2.60 -6.35 13.29
C GLU A 153 1.44 -6.01 14.23
N LYS A 154 1.60 -4.97 15.06
CA LYS A 154 0.51 -4.48 15.91
C LYS A 154 -0.57 -3.77 15.06
N LEU A 155 -0.17 -2.89 14.15
CA LEU A 155 -1.11 -2.24 13.23
C LEU A 155 -1.82 -3.28 12.36
N ILE A 156 -1.08 -4.19 11.72
CA ILE A 156 -1.65 -5.20 10.83
C ILE A 156 -2.71 -6.03 11.56
N ARG A 157 -2.42 -6.46 12.80
CA ARG A 157 -3.40 -7.18 13.62
C ARG A 157 -4.66 -6.36 13.89
N GLN A 158 -4.50 -5.08 14.20
CA GLN A 158 -5.62 -4.17 14.45
C GLN A 158 -6.49 -4.04 13.19
N LEU A 159 -5.89 -3.73 12.04
CA LEU A 159 -6.61 -3.62 10.76
C LEU A 159 -7.41 -4.88 10.43
N VAL A 160 -6.82 -6.06 10.62
CA VAL A 160 -7.52 -7.33 10.40
C VAL A 160 -8.67 -7.54 11.40
N GLN A 161 -8.46 -7.19 12.67
CA GLN A 161 -9.50 -7.35 13.71
C GLN A 161 -10.71 -6.44 13.46
N ASP A 162 -10.48 -5.22 12.99
CA ASP A 162 -11.53 -4.24 12.73
C ASP A 162 -12.48 -4.73 11.63
N VAL A 163 -11.95 -5.34 10.56
CA VAL A 163 -12.76 -5.98 9.50
C VAL A 163 -13.74 -7.00 10.07
N PHE A 164 -13.28 -7.87 10.98
CA PHE A 164 -14.14 -8.89 11.58
C PHE A 164 -15.11 -8.32 12.60
N ARG A 165 -14.77 -7.22 13.28
CA ARG A 165 -15.66 -6.57 14.24
C ARG A 165 -16.87 -5.93 13.55
N ASP A 166 -16.66 -5.31 12.39
CA ASP A 166 -17.72 -4.66 11.63
C ASP A 166 -18.67 -5.67 10.96
N SER A 167 -18.16 -6.85 10.61
CA SER A 167 -19.00 -7.96 10.09
C SER A 167 -20.04 -8.47 11.10
N VAL A 168 -19.79 -8.31 12.41
CA VAL A 168 -20.70 -8.76 13.49
C VAL A 168 -21.77 -7.71 13.83
N SER A 169 -21.55 -6.43 13.47
CA SER A 169 -22.46 -5.34 13.79
C SER A 169 -23.48 -5.03 12.68
N HIS A 170 -23.22 -5.43 11.43
CA HIS A 170 -24.11 -5.20 10.29
C HIS A 170 -24.21 -6.43 9.36
N PRO A 171 -25.18 -7.34 9.56
CA PRO A 171 -25.30 -8.56 8.75
C PRO A 171 -25.80 -8.36 7.30
N HIS A 172 -25.78 -7.14 6.76
CA HIS A 172 -26.21 -6.86 5.39
C HIS A 172 -25.38 -5.72 4.76
N SER A 173 -24.26 -6.08 4.16
CA SER A 173 -23.72 -5.41 2.98
C SER A 173 -23.01 -6.46 2.13
N LEU A 174 -23.73 -6.96 1.12
CA LEU A 174 -23.20 -7.84 0.09
C LEU A 174 -22.06 -7.13 -0.64
N PHE A 175 -20.93 -7.83 -0.71
CA PHE A 175 -19.77 -7.62 -1.60
C PHE A 175 -20.12 -6.84 -2.87
N GLY A 176 -19.72 -5.58 -2.90
CA GLY A 176 -19.76 -4.71 -4.06
C GLY A 176 -18.44 -4.79 -4.83
N LEU A 177 -18.15 -5.93 -5.46
CA LEU A 177 -17.17 -6.00 -6.56
C LEU A 177 -17.75 -5.22 -7.75
N GLY A 178 -17.51 -3.92 -7.78
CA GLY A 178 -18.06 -3.06 -8.82
C GLY A 178 -17.61 -1.62 -8.67
N ASN A 179 -16.37 -1.38 -9.08
CA ASN A 179 -15.74 -0.12 -9.50
C ASN A 179 -14.40 0.03 -8.78
N ALA A 180 -13.30 -0.29 -9.48
CA ALA A 180 -12.06 0.39 -9.18
C ALA A 180 -12.35 1.89 -9.39
N PRO A 181 -12.33 2.74 -8.35
CA PRO A 181 -12.48 4.16 -8.58
C PRO A 181 -11.23 4.60 -9.33
N VAL A 182 -11.47 5.26 -10.46
CA VAL A 182 -10.52 6.10 -11.19
C VAL A 182 -9.60 6.76 -10.18
N VAL A 183 -8.28 6.56 -10.31
CA VAL A 183 -7.25 7.29 -9.56
C VAL A 183 -7.74 8.73 -9.40
N SER A 184 -7.98 9.18 -8.16
CA SER A 184 -8.59 10.49 -7.95
C SER A 184 -7.78 11.56 -8.69
N ILE A 185 -8.45 12.62 -9.11
CA ILE A 185 -7.81 13.79 -9.71
C ILE A 185 -6.65 14.26 -8.81
N ALA A 186 -6.75 14.09 -7.48
CA ALA A 186 -5.68 14.39 -6.53
C ALA A 186 -4.38 13.63 -6.81
N ILE A 187 -4.43 12.31 -7.04
CA ILE A 187 -3.25 11.50 -7.37
C ILE A 187 -2.76 11.83 -8.79
N THR A 188 -3.68 12.00 -9.75
CA THR A 188 -3.33 12.36 -11.13
C THR A 188 -2.64 13.72 -11.20
N VAL A 189 -3.10 14.73 -10.47
CA VAL A 189 -2.48 16.07 -10.41
C VAL A 189 -1.14 16.02 -9.69
N THR A 190 -1.05 15.25 -8.60
CA THR A 190 0.20 15.10 -7.85
C THR A 190 1.29 14.46 -8.72
N LEU A 191 0.96 13.43 -9.50
CA LEU A 191 1.90 12.77 -10.41
C LEU A 191 2.16 13.59 -11.68
N HIS A 192 1.16 14.23 -12.27
CA HIS A 192 1.32 15.02 -13.50
C HIS A 192 2.13 16.31 -13.28
N SER A 193 2.18 16.83 -12.04
CA SER A 193 3.04 17.97 -11.70
C SER A 193 4.52 17.59 -11.56
N MET A 194 4.88 16.30 -11.68
CA MET A 194 6.26 15.79 -11.65
C MET A 194 6.84 15.49 -13.04
N CYS A 195 6.05 15.63 -14.12
CA CYS A 195 6.49 15.52 -15.51
C CYS A 195 6.84 16.89 -16.13
#